data_AF-A0A6N3FPC2-F1
#
_entry.id   AF-A0A6N3FPC2-F1
#
_cell.length_a   1.000
_cell.length_b   1.000
_cell.length_c   1.000
_cell.angle_alpha   90.00
_cell.angle_beta   90.00
_cell.angle_gamma   90.00
#
_symmetry.space_group_name_H-M   'P 1'
#
loop_
_entity.id
_entity.type
_entity.pdbx_description
1 polymer ?
#
loop_
_entity_poly.entity_id
_entity_poly.type
_entity_poly.pdbx_seq_one_letter_code
_entity_poly.pdbx_strand_id
1 'polypeptide(L)'
;MKKSKCFKIISSLVVVILIAIGSITFLNREKFEYEKVVDKITEIDYEERQEELNQVVEDGMMNVQYSLSCEFDGKLSTSFNVKNIENNKYPIKFELLDENGKVIYKSNKIERGYELNSIELDEELSKGTHDCQIEIGYAEEGNVASVFPITIEVN
;
A
#
# COMPACT_ATOMS: atom_id res chain seq x y z
N MET A 1 70.10 -13.72 -40.51
CA MET A 1 68.66 -13.41 -40.42
C MET A 1 67.94 -14.36 -39.45
N LYS A 2 67.91 -14.09 -38.13
CA LYS A 2 67.14 -14.94 -37.18
C LYS A 2 66.57 -14.22 -35.95
N LYS A 3 67.10 -13.05 -35.56
CA LYS A 3 66.62 -12.26 -34.40
C LYS A 3 65.23 -11.63 -34.58
N SER A 4 64.89 -11.14 -35.77
CA SER A 4 63.61 -10.43 -36.01
C SER A 4 62.39 -11.35 -36.06
N LYS A 5 62.54 -12.61 -36.49
CA LYS A 5 61.45 -13.60 -36.49
C LYS A 5 61.12 -14.07 -35.08
N CYS A 6 62.14 -14.30 -34.24
CA CYS A 6 61.96 -14.70 -32.84
C CYS A 6 61.27 -13.58 -32.03
N PHE A 7 61.66 -12.32 -32.23
CA PHE A 7 61.04 -11.18 -31.54
C PHE A 7 59.55 -10.99 -31.94
N LYS A 8 59.21 -11.19 -33.22
CA LYS A 8 57.81 -11.14 -33.69
C LYS A 8 56.97 -12.29 -33.14
N ILE A 9 57.54 -13.50 -33.02
CA ILE A 9 56.87 -14.67 -32.43
C ILE A 9 56.63 -14.45 -30.93
N ILE A 10 57.62 -13.94 -30.20
CA ILE A 10 57.51 -13.64 -28.77
C ILE A 10 56.48 -12.52 -28.54
N SER A 11 56.52 -11.44 -29.33
CA SER A 11 55.53 -10.37 -29.25
C SER A 11 54.12 -10.85 -29.57
N SER A 12 53.96 -11.74 -30.55
CA SER A 12 52.65 -12.33 -30.90
C SER A 12 52.12 -13.22 -29.77
N LEU A 13 52.99 -13.98 -29.10
CA LEU A 13 52.62 -14.82 -27.96
C LEU A 13 52.14 -13.97 -26.77
N VAL A 14 52.83 -12.86 -26.49
CA VAL A 14 52.47 -11.93 -25.41
C VAL A 14 51.11 -11.28 -25.67
N VAL A 15 50.83 -10.88 -26.91
CA VAL A 15 49.52 -10.30 -27.28
C VAL A 15 48.39 -11.34 -27.13
N VAL A 16 48.61 -12.59 -27.53
CA VAL A 16 47.62 -13.67 -27.35
C VAL A 16 47.36 -13.95 -25.86
N ILE A 17 48.39 -13.91 -25.01
CA ILE A 17 48.24 -14.06 -23.56
C ILE A 17 47.45 -12.89 -22.96
N LEU A 18 47.72 -11.65 -23.38
CA LEU A 18 46.98 -10.48 -22.90
C LEU A 18 45.51 -10.52 -23.33
N ILE A 19 45.22 -10.97 -24.55
CA ILE A 19 43.84 -11.17 -25.02
C ILE A 19 43.17 -12.28 -24.21
N ALA A 20 43.85 -13.40 -23.96
CA ALA A 20 43.30 -14.49 -23.15
C ALA A 20 42.99 -14.04 -21.71
N ILE A 21 43.87 -13.25 -21.08
CA ILE A 21 43.64 -12.68 -19.75
C ILE A 21 42.46 -11.70 -19.78
N GLY A 22 42.40 -10.83 -20.80
CA GLY A 22 41.28 -9.91 -21.02
C GLY A 22 39.95 -10.64 -21.17
N SER A 23 39.91 -11.70 -21.98
CA SER A 23 38.74 -12.57 -22.17
C SER A 23 38.30 -13.25 -20.87
N ILE A 24 39.24 -13.74 -20.05
CA ILE A 24 38.95 -14.36 -18.75
C ILE A 24 38.37 -13.32 -17.78
N THR A 25 38.89 -12.09 -17.78
CA THR A 25 38.35 -11.00 -16.94
C THR A 25 36.99 -10.50 -17.42
N PHE A 26 36.74 -10.52 -18.73
CA PHE A 26 35.49 -10.09 -19.35
C PHE A 26 34.36 -11.11 -19.20
N LEU A 27 34.66 -12.41 -19.35
CA LEU A 27 33.70 -13.49 -19.12
C LEU A 27 33.34 -13.69 -17.64
N ASN A 28 34.15 -13.18 -16.71
CA ASN A 28 33.86 -13.21 -15.27
C ASN A 28 33.05 -11.99 -14.78
N ARG A 29 32.61 -11.08 -15.66
CA ARG A 29 31.73 -9.97 -15.30
C ARG A 29 30.26 -10.37 -15.43
N GLU A 30 29.80 -11.12 -14.46
CA GLU A 30 28.49 -10.94 -13.83
C GLU A 30 28.42 -11.86 -12.60
N LYS A 31 28.71 -11.28 -11.44
CA LYS A 31 28.21 -11.81 -10.17
C LYS A 31 27.32 -10.73 -9.60
N PHE A 32 26.01 -10.95 -9.65
CA PHE A 32 25.06 -10.18 -8.86
C PHE A 32 25.51 -10.31 -7.40
N GLU A 33 25.93 -9.21 -6.81
CA GLU A 33 26.26 -9.15 -5.40
C GLU A 33 24.93 -9.06 -4.64
N TYR A 34 24.37 -10.22 -4.29
CA TYR A 34 23.25 -10.26 -3.36
C TYR A 34 23.74 -9.79 -1.99
N GLU A 35 22.97 -8.90 -1.37
CA GLU A 35 23.25 -8.37 -0.04
C GLU A 35 23.40 -9.52 0.98
N LYS A 36 24.54 -9.55 1.67
CA LYS A 36 24.98 -10.69 2.48
C LYS A 36 24.29 -10.79 3.85
N VAL A 37 23.28 -9.96 4.09
CA VAL A 37 22.47 -9.93 5.32
C VAL A 37 20.98 -10.02 4.97
N VAL A 38 20.64 -10.82 3.97
CA VAL A 38 19.28 -11.34 3.85
C VAL A 38 19.26 -12.65 4.60
N ASP A 39 18.74 -12.64 5.82
CA ASP A 39 18.51 -13.86 6.57
C ASP A 39 17.66 -14.80 5.69
N LYS A 40 18.07 -16.07 5.63
CA LYS A 40 17.22 -17.12 5.03
C LYS A 40 15.87 -17.00 5.74
N ILE A 41 14.77 -16.94 4.98
CA ILE A 41 13.44 -17.11 5.56
C ILE A 41 13.49 -18.44 6.31
N THR A 42 13.66 -18.38 7.63
CA THR A 42 13.41 -19.50 8.49
C THR A 42 11.93 -19.67 8.35
N GLU A 43 11.54 -20.64 7.54
CA GLU A 43 10.17 -21.10 7.48
C GLU A 43 9.74 -21.28 8.92
N ILE A 44 8.87 -20.35 9.31
CA ILE A 44 8.30 -20.25 10.62
C ILE A 44 7.62 -21.59 10.84
N ASP A 45 7.94 -22.31 11.93
CA ASP A 45 7.17 -23.50 12.29
C ASP A 45 5.69 -23.09 12.37
N TYR A 46 4.93 -23.50 11.35
CA TYR A 46 3.75 -22.78 10.90
C TYR A 46 2.56 -22.98 11.83
N GLU A 47 2.54 -24.07 12.58
CA GLU A 47 1.39 -24.50 13.37
C GLU A 47 1.27 -23.70 14.68
N GLU A 48 2.34 -23.59 15.46
CA GLU A 48 2.31 -22.93 16.77
C GLU A 48 2.25 -21.40 16.65
N ARG A 49 2.68 -20.84 15.51
CA ARG A 49 2.60 -19.40 15.21
C ARG A 49 1.36 -18.99 14.42
N GLN A 50 0.60 -19.94 13.85
CA GLN A 50 -0.65 -19.61 13.15
C GLN A 50 -1.74 -19.19 14.12
N GLU A 51 -1.85 -19.79 15.30
CA GLU A 51 -2.85 -19.35 16.28
C GLU A 51 -2.61 -17.90 16.72
N GLU A 52 -1.35 -17.53 17.00
CA GLU A 52 -0.99 -16.15 17.36
C GLU A 52 -1.18 -15.17 16.19
N LEU A 53 -0.74 -15.54 14.97
CA LEU A 53 -0.91 -14.69 13.79
C LEU A 53 -2.38 -14.56 13.37
N ASN A 54 -3.16 -15.65 13.40
CA ASN A 54 -4.59 -15.65 13.12
C ASN A 54 -5.34 -14.83 14.18
N GLN A 55 -4.97 -14.96 15.47
CA GLN A 55 -5.51 -14.09 16.52
C GLN A 55 -5.19 -12.63 16.24
N VAL A 56 -3.97 -12.26 15.86
CA VAL A 56 -3.61 -10.87 15.52
C VAL A 56 -4.38 -10.35 14.30
N VAL A 57 -4.62 -11.20 13.30
CA VAL A 57 -5.41 -10.84 12.11
C VAL A 57 -6.87 -10.64 12.48
N GLU A 58 -7.51 -11.61 13.15
CA GLU A 58 -8.90 -11.51 13.62
C GLU A 58 -9.07 -10.31 14.56
N ASP A 59 -8.10 -10.08 15.43
CA ASP A 59 -8.06 -8.95 16.34
C ASP A 59 -7.92 -7.59 15.62
N GLY A 60 -7.33 -7.59 14.42
CA GLY A 60 -7.16 -6.42 13.57
C GLY A 60 -8.30 -6.18 12.58
N MET A 61 -9.26 -7.10 12.46
CA MET A 61 -10.38 -6.97 11.53
C MET A 61 -11.42 -5.99 12.05
N MET A 62 -11.43 -4.78 11.49
CA MET A 62 -12.50 -3.81 11.69
C MET A 62 -13.71 -4.18 10.83
N ASN A 63 -14.89 -4.27 11.45
CA ASN A 63 -16.16 -4.46 10.74
C ASN A 63 -16.87 -3.12 10.59
N VAL A 64 -16.82 -2.55 9.39
CA VAL A 64 -17.48 -1.27 9.08
C VAL A 64 -18.70 -1.52 8.22
N GLN A 65 -19.80 -0.87 8.58
CA GLN A 65 -21.01 -0.78 7.76
C GLN A 65 -21.22 0.67 7.39
N TYR A 66 -21.45 0.94 6.11
CA TYR A 66 -21.64 2.29 5.58
C TYR A 66 -22.56 2.30 4.36
N SER A 67 -23.15 3.44 4.06
CA SER A 67 -23.94 3.66 2.83
C SER A 67 -23.04 3.61 1.59
N LEU A 68 -23.36 2.76 0.62
CA LEU A 68 -22.67 2.73 -0.69
C LEU A 68 -23.08 3.90 -1.59
N SER A 69 -24.29 4.44 -1.38
CA SER A 69 -24.80 5.63 -2.04
C SER A 69 -25.59 6.47 -1.04
N CYS A 70 -25.51 7.79 -1.15
CA CYS A 70 -26.20 8.72 -0.28
C CYS A 70 -26.66 9.97 -1.03
N GLU A 71 -27.81 10.49 -0.63
CA GLU A 71 -28.44 11.69 -1.17
C GLU A 71 -28.17 12.89 -0.27
N PHE A 72 -28.04 14.05 -0.90
CA PHE A 72 -27.82 15.34 -0.25
C PHE A 72 -28.79 16.39 -0.78
N ASP A 73 -29.30 17.21 0.15
CA ASP A 73 -29.99 18.47 -0.14
C ASP A 73 -29.04 19.63 0.17
N GLY A 74 -28.41 20.16 -0.89
CA GLY A 74 -27.25 21.03 -0.77
C GLY A 74 -26.09 20.32 -0.04
N LYS A 75 -25.79 20.75 1.19
CA LYS A 75 -24.70 20.19 2.01
C LYS A 75 -25.17 19.11 2.98
N LEU A 76 -26.46 19.01 3.27
CA LEU A 76 -26.99 18.13 4.30
C LEU A 76 -27.39 16.78 3.72
N SER A 77 -26.87 15.69 4.29
CA SER A 77 -27.21 14.35 3.85
C SER A 77 -28.62 13.93 4.30
N THR A 78 -29.35 13.23 3.44
CA THR A 78 -30.69 12.69 3.73
C THR A 78 -30.71 11.16 3.88
N SER A 79 -29.72 10.43 3.35
CA SER A 79 -29.65 8.96 3.38
C SER A 79 -28.27 8.38 3.76
N PHE A 80 -27.45 9.17 4.45
CA PHE A 80 -26.12 8.75 4.89
C PHE A 80 -26.15 7.87 6.14
N ASN A 81 -25.31 6.83 6.20
CA ASN A 81 -25.08 6.05 7.41
C ASN A 81 -23.64 5.52 7.44
N VAL A 82 -23.00 5.61 8.62
CA VAL A 82 -21.78 4.87 8.99
C VAL A 82 -21.97 4.32 10.40
N LYS A 83 -21.62 3.05 10.60
CA LYS A 83 -21.82 2.36 11.88
C LYS A 83 -20.56 1.69 12.39
N ASN A 84 -20.29 1.91 13.68
CA ASN A 84 -19.30 1.18 14.44
C ASN A 84 -20.01 0.13 15.29
N ILE A 85 -20.00 -1.14 14.89
CA ILE A 85 -20.67 -2.18 15.67
C ILE A 85 -20.01 -2.38 17.04
N GLU A 86 -20.78 -2.80 18.04
CA GLU A 86 -20.30 -3.02 19.41
C GLU A 86 -19.10 -3.97 19.47
N ASN A 87 -19.03 -4.92 18.53
CA ASN A 87 -17.99 -5.94 18.46
C ASN A 87 -16.62 -5.45 17.93
N ASN A 88 -16.54 -4.23 17.38
CA ASN A 88 -15.25 -3.65 17.00
C ASN A 88 -14.41 -3.31 18.25
N LYS A 89 -13.09 -3.18 18.09
CA LYS A 89 -12.20 -2.95 19.24
C LYS A 89 -12.12 -1.49 19.68
N TYR A 90 -12.17 -0.56 18.73
CA TYR A 90 -11.89 0.84 18.98
C TYR A 90 -12.94 1.75 18.32
N PRO A 91 -13.03 3.02 18.76
CA PRO A 91 -13.77 4.05 18.05
C PRO A 91 -13.21 4.22 16.63
N ILE A 92 -14.09 4.50 15.68
CA ILE A 92 -13.72 4.76 14.29
C ILE A 92 -13.86 6.25 13.97
N LYS A 93 -13.21 6.68 12.89
CA LYS A 93 -13.44 7.97 12.23
C LYS A 93 -13.39 7.76 10.73
N PHE A 94 -13.99 8.67 9.98
CA PHE A 94 -13.91 8.65 8.54
C PHE A 94 -13.77 10.05 7.93
N GLU A 95 -13.27 10.08 6.71
CA GLU A 95 -13.23 11.26 5.85
C GLU A 95 -13.91 10.94 4.53
N LEU A 96 -14.66 11.89 3.98
CA LEU A 96 -15.15 11.81 2.60
C LEU A 96 -14.21 12.58 1.69
N LEU A 97 -13.84 11.97 0.58
CA LEU A 97 -12.99 12.54 -0.44
C LEU A 97 -13.76 12.64 -1.76
N ASP A 98 -13.58 13.75 -2.47
CA ASP A 98 -14.10 13.93 -3.82
C ASP A 98 -13.33 13.08 -4.86
N GLU A 99 -13.73 13.17 -6.12
CA GLU A 99 -13.10 12.48 -7.26
C GLU A 99 -11.61 12.83 -7.45
N ASN A 100 -11.15 13.96 -6.90
CA ASN A 100 -9.78 14.43 -6.97
C ASN A 100 -8.96 14.06 -5.73
N GLY A 101 -9.55 13.36 -4.76
CA GLY A 101 -8.94 13.04 -3.47
C GLY A 101 -8.90 14.22 -2.49
N LYS A 102 -9.69 15.27 -2.71
CA LYS A 102 -9.84 16.38 -1.77
C LYS A 102 -10.83 15.98 -0.67
N VAL A 103 -10.46 16.19 0.58
CA VAL A 103 -11.35 15.97 1.72
C VAL A 103 -12.47 17.01 1.73
N ILE A 104 -13.71 16.53 1.70
CA ILE A 104 -14.96 17.33 1.68
C ILE A 104 -15.78 17.19 2.97
N TYR A 105 -15.42 16.24 3.84
CA TYR A 105 -15.97 16.08 5.19
C TYR A 105 -15.02 15.27 6.08
N LYS A 106 -14.95 15.62 7.38
CA LYS A 106 -14.26 14.83 8.41
C LYS A 106 -15.21 14.52 9.56
N SER A 107 -15.31 13.26 9.93
CA SER A 107 -16.14 12.84 11.07
C SER A 107 -15.44 13.09 12.40
N ASN A 108 -16.25 13.27 13.45
CA ASN A 108 -15.79 13.04 14.82
C ASN A 108 -15.63 11.52 15.08
N LYS A 109 -15.08 11.16 16.25
CA LYS A 109 -15.03 9.76 16.69
C LYS A 109 -16.43 9.18 16.81
N ILE A 110 -16.63 7.98 16.28
CA ILE A 110 -17.83 7.16 16.43
C ILE A 110 -17.48 6.02 17.37
N GLU A 111 -17.99 6.10 18.60
CA GLU A 111 -17.82 5.08 19.63
C GLU A 111 -18.43 3.73 19.19
N ARG A 112 -17.98 2.65 19.82
CA ARG A 112 -18.52 1.31 19.58
C ARG A 112 -20.00 1.26 19.94
N GLY A 113 -20.79 0.57 19.11
CA GLY A 113 -22.24 0.46 19.27
C GLY A 113 -23.02 1.66 18.71
N TYR A 114 -22.34 2.72 18.25
CA TYR A 114 -22.99 3.92 17.71
C TYR A 114 -22.96 3.97 16.18
N GLU A 115 -23.85 4.78 15.63
CA GLU A 115 -23.97 5.07 14.21
C GLU A 115 -24.14 6.58 13.98
N LEU A 116 -23.70 7.04 12.81
CA LEU A 116 -23.86 8.40 12.34
C LEU A 116 -24.79 8.39 11.12
N ASN A 117 -25.97 8.99 11.25
CA ASN A 117 -27.06 8.94 10.26
C ASN A 117 -27.24 10.23 9.44
N SER A 118 -26.45 11.26 9.73
CA SER A 118 -26.52 12.53 9.01
C SER A 118 -25.22 13.30 9.17
N ILE A 119 -24.78 13.92 8.09
CA ILE A 119 -23.59 14.77 8.02
C ILE A 119 -23.89 16.01 7.17
N GLU A 120 -23.12 17.06 7.41
CA GLU A 120 -23.12 18.27 6.59
C GLU A 120 -21.72 18.42 5.99
N LEU A 121 -21.62 18.52 4.65
CA LEU A 121 -20.33 18.67 3.96
C LEU A 121 -19.70 20.03 4.27
N ASP A 122 -18.36 20.07 4.31
CA ASP A 122 -17.62 21.31 4.51
C ASP A 122 -17.81 22.26 3.31
N GLU A 123 -17.87 21.69 2.11
CA GLU A 123 -18.08 22.38 0.84
C GLU A 123 -19.29 21.84 0.08
N GLU A 124 -19.96 22.71 -0.68
CA GLU A 124 -21.13 22.31 -1.47
C GLU A 124 -20.67 21.71 -2.79
N LEU A 125 -21.13 20.50 -3.07
CA LEU A 125 -20.93 19.84 -4.36
C LEU A 125 -21.97 20.34 -5.38
N SER A 126 -21.61 20.36 -6.65
CA SER A 126 -22.58 20.73 -7.70
C SER A 126 -23.71 19.70 -7.79
N LYS A 127 -24.92 20.12 -8.17
CA LYS A 127 -26.04 19.19 -8.41
C LYS A 127 -25.65 18.07 -9.39
N GLY A 128 -26.06 16.84 -9.09
CA GLY A 128 -25.74 15.65 -9.88
C GLY A 128 -25.11 14.52 -9.05
N THR A 129 -24.58 13.52 -9.75
CA THR A 129 -23.95 12.33 -9.17
C THR A 129 -22.44 12.48 -9.16
N HIS A 130 -21.80 12.13 -8.05
CA HIS A 130 -20.35 12.19 -7.83
C HIS A 130 -19.82 10.84 -7.35
N ASP A 131 -18.72 10.38 -7.96
CA ASP A 131 -18.04 9.13 -7.59
C ASP A 131 -16.98 9.41 -6.53
N CYS A 132 -17.40 9.49 -5.28
CA CYS A 132 -16.56 9.83 -4.15
C CYS A 132 -15.91 8.60 -3.48
N GLN A 133 -15.07 8.89 -2.50
CA GLN A 133 -14.43 7.88 -1.66
C GLN A 133 -14.67 8.18 -0.18
N ILE A 134 -14.73 7.13 0.63
CA ILE A 134 -14.78 7.20 2.08
C ILE A 134 -13.55 6.48 2.64
N GLU A 135 -12.73 7.22 3.38
CA GLU A 135 -11.58 6.67 4.09
C GLU A 135 -11.97 6.43 5.54
N ILE A 136 -12.00 5.17 5.99
CA ILE A 136 -12.48 4.77 7.32
C ILE A 136 -11.37 4.01 8.05
N GLY A 137 -11.11 4.41 9.30
CA GLY A 137 -10.14 3.74 10.16
C GLY A 137 -10.43 3.94 11.63
N TYR A 138 -9.64 3.29 12.48
CA TYR A 138 -9.67 3.57 13.91
C TYR A 138 -9.22 4.99 14.21
N ALA A 139 -9.83 5.60 15.22
CA ALA A 139 -9.53 6.98 15.59
C ALA A 139 -8.23 7.14 16.39
N GLU A 140 -7.60 6.05 16.79
CA GLU A 140 -6.31 6.05 17.51
C GLU A 140 -5.14 6.35 16.56
N GLU A 141 -4.06 6.96 17.07
CA GLU A 141 -2.91 7.36 16.25
C GLU A 141 -2.15 6.14 15.68
N GLY A 142 -1.67 6.27 14.44
CA GLY A 142 -0.87 5.25 13.77
C GLY A 142 -1.66 4.10 13.12
N ASN A 143 -3.00 4.15 13.14
CA ASN A 143 -3.82 3.15 12.45
C ASN A 143 -3.90 3.41 10.94
N VAL A 144 -3.96 2.31 10.20
CA VAL A 144 -4.22 2.31 8.75
C VAL A 144 -5.71 2.48 8.53
N ALA A 145 -6.09 3.38 7.62
CA ALA A 145 -7.45 3.53 7.16
C ALA A 145 -7.65 2.78 5.83
N SER A 146 -8.86 2.28 5.63
CA SER A 146 -9.29 1.64 4.40
C SER A 146 -10.11 2.64 3.58
N VAL A 147 -9.83 2.70 2.29
CA VAL A 147 -10.56 3.57 1.36
C VAL A 147 -11.57 2.73 0.57
N PHE A 148 -12.82 3.17 0.57
CA PHE A 148 -13.92 2.52 -0.13
C PHE A 148 -14.65 3.50 -1.06
N PRO A 149 -15.24 3.03 -2.16
CA PRO A 149 -16.07 3.89 -3.01
C PRO A 149 -17.42 4.20 -2.34
N ILE A 150 -17.94 5.40 -2.60
CA ILE A 150 -19.28 5.85 -2.22
C ILE A 150 -19.83 6.82 -3.28
N THR A 151 -21.09 6.64 -3.68
CA THR A 151 -21.75 7.55 -4.63
C THR A 151 -22.51 8.64 -3.86
N ILE A 152 -22.30 9.90 -4.23
CA ILE A 152 -23.04 11.04 -3.65
C ILE A 152 -23.96 11.63 -4.72
N GLU A 153 -25.26 11.71 -4.43
CA GLU A 153 -26.25 12.36 -5.29
C GLU A 153 -26.73 13.65 -4.64
N VAL A 154 -26.56 14.78 -5.35
CA VAL A 154 -26.94 16.11 -4.86
C VAL A 154 -28.15 16.61 -5.65
N ASN A 155 -29.26 16.81 -4.94
CA ASN A 155 -30.56 17.22 -5.51
C ASN A 155 -30.68 18.73 -5.74
#